data_AF-A0A1G3AL88-F1
#
_entry.id   AF-A0A1G3AL88-F1
#
_cell.length_a   1.000
_cell.length_b   1.000
_cell.length_c   1.000
_cell.angle_alpha   90.00
_cell.angle_beta   90.00
_cell.angle_gamma   90.00
#
_symmetry.space_group_name_H-M   'P 1'
#
loop_
_entity.id
_entity.type
_entity.pdbx_description
1 polymer ?
#
loop_
_entity_poly.entity_id
_entity_poly.type
_entity_poly.pdbx_seq_one_letter_code
_entity_poly.pdbx_strand_id
1 'polypeptide(L)'
;MKFSPDGRHLAYGVETGGFERIVLDGQEQRTFDAVAAGSLVFSPDGGHLGYIAGSQYARFAVVDDSRKPRFDMVGYLNFSPDGRYAVYAATQGTSAFTVVNDRPAAHQYDAIWLAHGQKLPFDSRKKFHYLAIKEGSIYLVEEEVD
;
A
#
# COMPACT_ATOMS: atom_id res chain seq x y z
N MET A 1 6.56 8.65 -11.27
CA MET A 1 7.71 9.18 -10.52
C MET A 1 7.23 9.88 -9.26
N LYS A 2 8.07 9.99 -8.24
CA LYS A 2 7.75 10.62 -6.95
C LYS A 2 9.02 11.01 -6.20
N PHE A 3 9.05 12.20 -5.63
CA PHE A 3 10.08 12.61 -4.67
C PHE A 3 9.68 12.24 -3.24
N SER A 4 10.65 12.00 -2.37
CA SER A 4 10.44 12.03 -0.92
C SER A 4 9.98 13.42 -0.46
N PRO A 5 9.32 13.54 0.72
CA PRO A 5 8.82 14.83 1.19
C PRO A 5 9.88 15.93 1.32
N ASP A 6 11.12 15.54 1.65
CA ASP A 6 12.27 16.44 1.75
C ASP A 6 13.04 16.62 0.43
N GLY A 7 12.59 15.97 -0.65
CA GLY A 7 13.21 16.05 -1.98
C GLY A 7 14.56 15.32 -2.12
N ARG A 8 15.02 14.60 -1.09
CA ARG A 8 16.32 13.90 -1.10
C ARG A 8 16.34 12.61 -1.92
N HIS A 9 15.18 11.98 -2.06
CA HIS A 9 15.03 10.71 -2.76
C HIS A 9 14.06 10.85 -3.94
N LEU A 10 14.33 10.13 -5.02
CA LEU A 10 13.48 10.06 -6.20
C LEU A 10 13.22 8.59 -6.57
N ALA A 11 11.94 8.23 -6.64
CA ALA A 11 11.48 6.93 -7.12
C ALA A 11 10.71 7.07 -8.44
N TYR A 12 10.98 6.20 -9.41
CA TYR A 12 10.22 6.17 -10.67
C TYR A 12 10.14 4.77 -11.26
N GLY A 13 9.05 4.51 -11.99
CA GLY A 13 8.86 3.24 -12.70
C GLY A 13 9.56 3.26 -14.05
N VAL A 14 10.13 2.11 -14.42
CA VAL A 14 10.68 1.85 -15.75
C VAL A 14 10.14 0.51 -16.25
N GLU A 15 9.85 0.44 -17.54
CA GLU A 15 9.47 -0.80 -18.21
C GLU A 15 10.61 -1.24 -19.13
N THR A 16 10.96 -2.52 -19.11
CA THR A 16 11.96 -3.09 -20.02
C THR A 16 11.60 -4.53 -20.34
N GLY A 17 11.43 -4.84 -21.62
CA GLY A 17 11.11 -6.20 -22.06
C GLY A 17 9.78 -6.75 -21.53
N GLY A 18 8.80 -5.89 -21.29
CA GLY A 18 7.48 -6.27 -20.76
C GLY A 18 7.43 -6.50 -19.24
N PHE A 19 8.47 -6.11 -18.52
CA PHE A 19 8.52 -6.14 -17.07
C PHE A 19 8.76 -4.74 -16.51
N GLU A 20 8.21 -4.49 -15.33
CA GLU A 20 8.33 -3.21 -14.65
C GLU A 20 9.25 -3.30 -13.42
N ARG A 21 10.00 -2.21 -13.19
CA ARG A 21 10.87 -2.01 -12.03
C ARG A 21 10.66 -0.62 -11.47
N ILE A 22 10.93 -0.46 -10.18
CA ILE A 22 11.12 0.86 -9.58
C ILE A 22 12.63 1.16 -9.53
N VAL A 23 13.01 2.36 -9.91
CA VAL A 23 14.34 2.92 -9.68
C VAL A 23 14.23 3.87 -8.50
N LEU A 24 15.04 3.65 -7.47
CA LEU A 24 15.20 4.53 -6.31
C LEU A 24 16.62 5.09 -6.33
N ASP A 25 16.76 6.41 -6.48
CA ASP A 25 18.04 7.12 -6.50
C ASP A 25 19.08 6.53 -7.49
N GLY A 26 18.58 6.16 -8.66
CA GLY A 26 19.39 5.55 -9.73
C GLY A 26 19.67 4.06 -9.55
N GLN A 27 19.22 3.44 -8.46
CA GLN A 27 19.34 2.00 -8.23
C GLN A 27 18.04 1.29 -8.61
N GLU A 28 18.14 0.30 -9.51
CA GLU A 28 17.00 -0.55 -9.86
C GLU A 28 16.66 -1.48 -8.69
N GLN A 29 15.39 -1.49 -8.31
CA GLN A 29 14.79 -2.44 -7.38
C GLN A 29 14.37 -3.72 -8.11
N ARG A 30 13.70 -4.63 -7.39
CA ARG A 30 13.20 -5.89 -7.94
C ARG A 30 12.29 -5.71 -9.16
N THR A 31 12.40 -6.65 -10.10
CA THR A 31 11.56 -6.78 -11.30
C THR A 31 10.23 -7.47 -11.01
N PHE A 32 9.15 -6.96 -11.62
CA PHE A 32 7.81 -7.52 -11.55
C PHE A 32 7.14 -7.54 -12.93
N ASP A 33 6.07 -8.33 -13.08
CA ASP A 33 5.26 -8.32 -14.31
C ASP A 33 4.59 -6.95 -14.48
N ALA A 34 4.15 -6.33 -13.38
CA ALA A 34 3.57 -4.98 -13.38
C ALA A 34 3.72 -4.30 -12.01
N VAL A 35 3.83 -2.98 -12.03
CA VAL A 35 3.73 -2.08 -10.89
C VAL A 35 2.51 -1.18 -11.09
N ALA A 36 1.66 -1.06 -10.06
CA ALA A 36 0.46 -0.26 -10.17
C ALA A 36 0.82 1.22 -10.33
N ALA A 37 0.36 1.83 -11.42
CA ALA A 37 0.57 3.24 -11.70
C ALA A 37 0.08 4.12 -10.53
N GLY A 38 0.89 5.11 -10.13
CA GLY A 38 0.56 6.02 -9.04
C GLY A 38 0.67 5.44 -7.62
N SER A 39 1.07 4.19 -7.46
CA SER A 39 1.14 3.53 -6.14
C SER A 39 2.35 3.92 -5.28
N LEU A 40 3.35 4.58 -5.86
CA LEU A 40 4.55 5.02 -5.13
C LEU A 40 4.18 5.89 -3.93
N VAL A 41 4.72 5.58 -2.77
CA VAL A 41 4.55 6.33 -1.53
C VAL A 41 5.84 6.31 -0.71
N PHE A 42 6.32 7.50 -0.34
CA PHE A 42 7.34 7.63 0.70
C PHE A 42 6.68 7.76 2.06
N SER A 43 7.34 7.27 3.11
CA SER A 43 7.01 7.65 4.49
C SER A 43 7.20 9.15 4.69
N PRO A 44 6.53 9.77 5.69
CA PRO A 44 6.62 11.22 5.91
C PRO A 44 8.03 11.73 6.19
N ASP A 45 8.89 10.90 6.78
CA ASP A 45 10.30 11.20 7.01
C ASP A 45 11.21 10.88 5.80
N GLY A 46 10.66 10.35 4.71
CA GLY A 46 11.40 9.95 3.51
C GLY A 46 12.22 8.66 3.66
N GLY A 47 12.23 8.02 4.83
CA GLY A 47 13.08 6.86 5.12
C GLY A 47 12.63 5.55 4.49
N HIS A 48 11.35 5.44 4.13
CA HIS A 48 10.75 4.23 3.56
C HIS A 48 10.11 4.51 2.20
N LEU A 49 10.17 3.53 1.30
CA LEU A 49 9.46 3.54 0.03
C LEU A 49 8.51 2.35 -0.06
N GLY A 50 7.26 2.63 -0.37
CA GLY A 50 6.20 1.66 -0.62
C GLY A 50 5.62 1.78 -2.03
N TYR A 51 5.18 0.66 -2.60
CA TYR A 51 4.38 0.61 -3.83
C TYR A 51 3.59 -0.69 -3.95
N ILE A 52 2.67 -0.76 -4.91
CA ILE A 52 1.92 -1.98 -5.22
C ILE A 52 2.45 -2.59 -6.50
N ALA A 53 2.78 -3.87 -6.45
CA ALA A 53 3.22 -4.65 -7.60
C ALA A 53 2.36 -5.91 -7.74
N GLY A 54 2.51 -6.57 -8.88
CA GLY A 54 1.74 -7.75 -9.20
C GLY A 54 2.45 -8.72 -10.11
N SER A 55 1.89 -9.93 -10.13
CA SER A 55 2.07 -10.91 -11.20
C SER A 55 0.70 -11.22 -11.82
N GLN A 56 0.64 -12.08 -12.83
CA GLN A 56 -0.62 -12.43 -13.52
C GLN A 56 -1.82 -12.74 -12.60
N TYR A 57 -1.60 -13.31 -11.41
CA TYR A 57 -2.68 -13.80 -10.52
C TYR A 57 -2.69 -13.19 -9.12
N ALA A 58 -1.77 -12.27 -8.81
CA ALA A 58 -1.67 -11.74 -7.45
C ALA A 58 -1.19 -10.29 -7.43
N ARG A 59 -1.58 -9.59 -6.38
CA ARG A 59 -1.09 -8.26 -6.02
C ARG A 59 -0.47 -8.32 -4.63
N PHE A 60 0.50 -7.44 -4.38
CA PHE A 60 1.17 -7.32 -3.09
C PHE A 60 1.75 -5.92 -2.94
N ALA A 61 1.86 -5.47 -1.70
CA ALA A 61 2.71 -4.33 -1.39
C ALA A 61 4.19 -4.74 -1.51
N VAL A 62 5.02 -3.77 -1.85
CA VAL A 62 6.47 -3.81 -1.69
C VAL A 62 6.83 -2.65 -0.79
N VAL A 63 7.57 -2.91 0.29
CA VAL A 63 8.10 -1.88 1.19
C VAL A 63 9.58 -2.13 1.34
N ASP A 64 10.39 -1.12 1.02
CA ASP A 64 11.86 -1.17 1.07
C ASP A 64 12.44 -2.37 0.30
N ASP A 65 12.00 -2.53 -0.96
CA ASP A 65 12.33 -3.65 -1.88
C ASP A 65 11.95 -5.05 -1.37
N SER A 66 11.24 -5.12 -0.24
CA SER A 66 10.73 -6.36 0.33
C SER A 66 9.29 -6.60 -0.10
N ARG A 67 9.06 -7.73 -0.78
CA ARG A 67 7.73 -8.18 -1.18
C ARG A 67 6.92 -8.64 0.05
N LYS A 68 5.72 -8.10 0.19
CA LYS A 68 4.79 -8.43 1.28
C LYS A 68 3.82 -9.56 0.89
N PRO A 69 2.92 -10.02 1.78
CA PRO A 69 1.99 -11.11 1.47
C PRO A 69 1.17 -10.85 0.20
N ARG A 70 0.84 -11.94 -0.50
CA ARG A 70 0.08 -11.93 -1.76
C ARG A 70 -1.41 -11.98 -1.48
N PHE A 71 -2.17 -11.22 -2.25
CA PHE A 71 -3.63 -11.17 -2.21
C PHE A 71 -4.20 -11.03 -3.62
N ASP A 72 -5.51 -11.15 -3.76
CA ASP A 72 -6.19 -10.98 -5.06
C ASP A 72 -6.11 -9.52 -5.49
N MET A 73 -6.37 -8.59 -4.56
CA MET A 73 -6.13 -7.15 -4.72
C MET A 73 -5.39 -6.57 -3.53
N VAL A 74 -4.59 -5.53 -3.79
CA VAL A 74 -3.95 -4.68 -2.79
C VAL A 74 -4.05 -3.23 -3.22
N GLY A 75 -4.37 -2.33 -2.29
CA GLY A 75 -4.50 -0.91 -2.55
C GLY A 75 -4.37 -0.05 -1.30
N TYR A 76 -4.47 1.26 -1.48
CA TYR A 76 -4.50 2.26 -0.41
C TYR A 76 -3.29 2.27 0.54
N LEU A 77 -2.13 1.78 0.07
CA LEU A 77 -0.89 1.76 0.86
C LEU A 77 -0.54 3.15 1.40
N ASN A 78 -0.26 3.24 2.69
CA ASN A 78 0.24 4.42 3.35
C ASN A 78 1.20 4.08 4.50
N PHE A 79 1.90 5.10 4.98
CA PHE A 79 2.71 5.02 6.19
C PHE A 79 2.11 5.86 7.32
N SER A 80 2.34 5.45 8.56
CA SER A 80 2.04 6.26 9.73
C SER A 80 2.84 7.58 9.71
N PRO A 81 2.37 8.63 10.42
CA PRO A 81 3.07 9.92 10.53
C PRO A 81 4.54 9.82 10.97
N ASP A 82 4.90 8.80 11.73
CA ASP A 82 6.26 8.55 12.21
C ASP A 82 7.01 7.47 11.40
N GLY A 83 6.46 7.02 10.27
CA GLY A 83 7.06 6.05 9.36
C GLY A 83 7.07 4.60 9.86
N ARG A 84 6.64 4.33 11.10
CA ARG A 84 6.78 3.01 11.76
C ARG A 84 5.84 1.93 11.26
N TYR A 85 4.70 2.32 10.71
CA TYR A 85 3.68 1.37 10.26
C TYR A 85 3.40 1.58 8.78
N ALA A 86 3.51 0.50 8.01
CA ALA A 86 2.94 0.43 6.67
C ALA A 86 1.56 -0.23 6.77
N VAL A 87 0.54 0.44 6.23
CA VAL A 87 -0.84 -0.04 6.20
C VAL A 87 -1.39 -0.04 4.78
N TYR A 88 -2.15 -1.06 4.43
CA TYR A 88 -2.84 -1.16 3.15
C TYR A 88 -4.12 -1.97 3.28
N ALA A 89 -5.03 -1.85 2.31
CA ALA A 89 -6.18 -2.74 2.21
C ALA A 89 -5.87 -3.86 1.21
N ALA A 90 -6.45 -5.03 1.46
CA ALA A 90 -6.36 -6.18 0.60
C ALA A 90 -7.70 -6.88 0.45
N THR A 91 -7.86 -7.66 -0.61
CA THR A 91 -8.97 -8.61 -0.77
C THR A 91 -8.45 -10.02 -0.99
N GLN A 92 -9.13 -10.99 -0.37
CA GLN A 92 -8.93 -12.40 -0.63
C GLN A 92 -10.29 -13.10 -0.71
N GLY A 93 -10.59 -13.69 -1.86
CA GLY A 93 -11.91 -14.23 -2.15
C GLY A 93 -12.97 -13.12 -2.08
N THR A 94 -13.97 -13.33 -1.23
CA THR A 94 -15.08 -12.38 -1.02
C THR A 94 -14.84 -11.42 0.15
N SER A 95 -13.65 -11.43 0.75
CA SER A 95 -13.37 -10.68 1.97
C SER A 95 -12.34 -9.59 1.72
N ALA A 96 -12.63 -8.39 2.22
CA ALA A 96 -11.72 -7.26 2.31
C ALA A 96 -11.28 -7.03 3.76
N PHE A 97 -10.03 -6.64 3.96
CA PHE A 97 -9.43 -6.36 5.27
C PHE A 97 -8.23 -5.43 5.13
N THR A 98 -7.83 -4.81 6.24
CA THR A 98 -6.58 -4.05 6.35
C THR A 98 -5.42 -4.98 6.67
N VAL A 99 -4.21 -4.55 6.32
CA VAL A 99 -2.96 -5.22 6.67
C VAL A 99 -2.05 -4.18 7.29
N VAL A 100 -1.49 -4.49 8.47
CA VAL A 100 -0.57 -3.64 9.21
C VAL A 100 0.75 -4.39 9.36
N ASN A 101 1.84 -3.85 8.82
CA ASN A 101 3.17 -4.47 8.87
C ASN A 101 3.14 -5.98 8.54
N ASP A 102 2.55 -6.30 7.39
CA ASP A 102 2.43 -7.66 6.82
C ASP A 102 1.45 -8.59 7.55
N ARG A 103 0.70 -8.09 8.54
CA ARG A 103 -0.29 -8.87 9.31
C ARG A 103 -1.72 -8.45 8.93
N PRO A 104 -2.52 -9.33 8.32
CA PRO A 104 -3.94 -9.08 8.10
C PRO A 104 -4.68 -8.84 9.40
N ALA A 105 -5.58 -7.86 9.40
CA ALA A 105 -6.51 -7.64 10.50
C ALA A 105 -7.50 -8.81 10.60
N ALA A 106 -7.97 -9.09 11.83
CA ALA A 106 -8.98 -10.12 12.07
C ALA A 106 -10.37 -9.74 11.53
N HIS A 107 -10.66 -8.44 11.45
CA HIS A 107 -11.93 -7.94 10.95
C HIS A 107 -11.99 -8.02 9.42
N GLN A 108 -13.06 -8.63 8.92
CA GLN A 108 -13.33 -8.79 7.49
C GLN A 108 -14.66 -8.12 7.12
N TYR A 109 -14.67 -7.60 5.89
CA TYR A 109 -15.74 -6.82 5.28
C TYR A 109 -16.01 -7.33 3.86
N ASP A 110 -17.16 -6.95 3.29
CA ASP A 110 -17.48 -7.23 1.89
C ASP A 110 -16.64 -6.35 0.95
N ALA A 111 -16.34 -5.12 1.39
CA ALA A 111 -15.46 -4.19 0.70
C ALA A 111 -14.86 -3.15 1.65
N ILE A 112 -13.66 -2.67 1.33
CA ILE A 112 -13.08 -1.44 1.90
C ILE A 112 -13.02 -0.42 0.77
N TRP A 113 -13.65 0.74 0.98
CA TRP A 113 -13.75 1.79 -0.03
C TRP A 113 -13.12 3.08 0.47
N LEU A 114 -12.29 3.69 -0.38
CA LEU A 114 -11.83 5.05 -0.26
C LEU A 114 -11.98 5.73 -1.62
N ALA A 115 -12.08 7.06 -1.63
CA ALA A 115 -12.14 7.80 -2.89
C ALA A 115 -10.93 7.49 -3.78
N HIS A 116 -11.12 7.50 -5.09
CA HIS A 116 -10.07 7.14 -6.04
C HIS A 116 -8.80 7.99 -5.84
N GLY A 117 -7.64 7.34 -5.80
CA GLY A 117 -6.35 8.00 -5.57
C GLY A 117 -6.04 8.33 -4.10
N GLN A 118 -6.93 8.01 -3.15
CA GLN A 118 -6.64 8.11 -1.73
C GLN A 118 -5.71 6.98 -1.26
N LYS A 119 -5.04 7.22 -0.14
CA LYS A 119 -4.38 6.19 0.66
C LYS A 119 -5.14 6.05 1.98
N LEU A 120 -4.87 5.02 2.76
CA LEU A 120 -5.46 4.91 4.11
C LEU A 120 -5.05 6.13 4.98
N PRO A 121 -5.99 6.98 5.41
CA PRO A 121 -5.69 8.17 6.20
C PRO A 121 -5.39 7.82 7.65
N PHE A 122 -4.30 8.38 8.20
CA PHE A 122 -4.01 8.33 9.62
C PHE A 122 -4.57 9.56 10.34
N ASP A 123 -5.25 9.34 11.45
CA ASP A 123 -5.74 10.36 12.38
C ASP A 123 -4.70 10.71 13.45
N SER A 124 -3.79 9.77 13.75
CA SER A 124 -2.68 9.97 14.66
C SER A 124 -1.51 9.04 14.29
N ARG A 125 -0.46 8.98 15.12
CA ARG A 125 0.66 8.04 14.89
C ARG A 125 0.22 6.58 14.83
N LYS A 126 -0.87 6.24 15.53
CA LYS A 126 -1.34 4.86 15.68
C LYS A 126 -2.76 4.62 15.20
N LYS A 127 -3.51 5.68 14.87
CA LYS A 127 -4.92 5.57 14.49
C LYS A 127 -5.10 5.91 13.03
N PHE A 128 -5.87 5.10 12.33
CA PHE A 128 -6.28 5.34 10.95
C PHE A 128 -7.73 4.90 10.75
N HIS A 129 -8.39 5.45 9.74
CA HIS A 129 -9.79 5.13 9.48
C HIS A 129 -10.05 4.82 8.01
N TYR A 130 -11.18 4.16 7.76
CA TYR A 130 -11.65 3.86 6.42
C TYR A 130 -13.16 3.58 6.41
N LEU A 131 -13.76 3.59 5.22
CA LEU A 131 -15.12 3.14 5.04
C LEU A 131 -15.13 1.67 4.66
N ALA A 132 -15.97 0.90 5.34
CA ALA A 132 -16.15 -0.52 5.07
C ALA A 132 -17.61 -0.85 4.80
N ILE A 133 -17.86 -1.77 3.88
CA ILE A 133 -19.18 -2.31 3.60
C ILE A 133 -19.27 -3.69 4.22
N LYS A 134 -20.32 -3.93 4.99
CA LYS A 134 -20.65 -5.25 5.53
C LYS A 134 -22.15 -5.44 5.59
N GLU A 135 -22.63 -6.51 4.97
CA GLU A 135 -24.05 -6.88 4.94
C GLU A 135 -24.93 -5.73 4.41
N GLY A 136 -24.44 -5.05 3.36
CA GLY A 136 -25.14 -3.93 2.72
C GLY A 136 -25.13 -2.61 3.49
N SER A 137 -24.48 -2.55 4.66
CA SER A 137 -24.33 -1.32 5.46
C SER A 137 -22.91 -0.75 5.33
N ILE A 138 -22.80 0.59 5.37
CA ILE A 138 -21.52 1.31 5.36
C ILE A 138 -21.15 1.70 6.78
N TYR A 139 -19.91 1.44 7.17
CA TYR A 139 -19.34 1.76 8.47
C TYR A 139 -18.12 2.67 8.30
N LEU A 140 -18.00 3.68 9.16
CA LEU A 140 -16.71 4.31 9.43
C LEU A 140 -15.99 3.44 10.46
N VAL A 141 -14.86 2.86 10.07
CA VAL A 141 -14.03 2.01 10.92
C VAL A 141 -12.81 2.81 11.33
N GLU A 142 -12.53 2.86 12.62
CA GLU A 142 -11.30 3.39 13.19
C GLU A 142 -10.48 2.22 13.74
N GLU A 143 -9.23 2.09 13.31
CA GLU A 143 -8.31 1.07 13.79
C GLU A 143 -7.13 1.73 14.49
N GLU A 144 -6.71 1.13 15.61
CA GLU A 144 -5.51 1.51 16.34
C GLU A 144 -4.48 0.38 16.25
N VAL A 145 -3.24 0.72 15.91
CA VAL A 145 -2.12 -0.22 15.85
C VAL A 145 -1.40 -0.27 17.20
N ASP A 146 -0.98 -1.47 17.61
CA ASP A 146 -0.25 -1.70 18.87
C ASP A 146 1.15 -1.04 18.89
#